data_AF-A0A3E2NUU9-F1
#
_entry.id   AF-A0A3E2NUU9-F1
#
_cell.length_a   1.000
_cell.length_b   1.000
_cell.length_c   1.000
_cell.angle_alpha   90.00
_cell.angle_beta   90.00
_cell.angle_gamma   90.00
#
_symmetry.space_group_name_H-M   'P 1'
#
loop_
_entity.id
_entity.type
_entity.pdbx_description
1 polymer ?
#
loop_
_entity_poly.entity_id
_entity_poly.type
_entity_poly.pdbx_seq_one_letter_code
_entity_poly.pdbx_strand_id
1 'polypeptide(L)'
;MKKGAFTIVAKNYFGLAEVLGSAIKKVNPEVDFHIFIADEVDDDKALGAIKQSKFFYHVAKETLDYAEDLWFDTAFKYNITEFCTFLKPHCAEYLFGKDYDKVIYFDPDIYVFSALDPIFRELDDSFVVVTPHITTLEINYTGNASQNDLLATGIYNLGFVAFRKCDQSSQLLSWWKSRLQDMCFVDRADALFTDQKWMDFIFSFFDSGIHVSRDLGRNLAPWNFHERKIKSVDGAFWVTNRVTGKEDFALIFVHYSGVNYRNFKDSNLNLPDLNLENYPDLLPIFSIYEQEVTKGRIADFLNLSYSYNYFDNGIEILHLQRRLYRRALANNVTYGNPFKSAPQASFYQRLKKQKLVDSSFVKNELDKMRKDTYGDYYKKVSYINKFFFIVNRLLGFKKYYILAKFFIKYFRPENQYFLLDKSDVSKTL
;
A
#
# COMPACT_ATOMS: atom_id res chain seq x y z
N MET A 1 -27.62 -4.27 14.15
CA MET A 1 -26.43 -4.69 13.38
C MET A 1 -25.25 -3.86 13.82
N LYS A 2 -24.14 -4.49 14.20
CA LYS A 2 -22.93 -3.81 14.67
C LYS A 2 -22.07 -3.41 13.47
N LYS A 3 -21.77 -2.12 13.35
CA LYS A 3 -20.99 -1.53 12.26
C LYS A 3 -19.60 -1.15 12.76
N GLY A 4 -18.57 -1.52 12.00
CA GLY A 4 -17.19 -1.19 12.32
C GLY A 4 -16.46 -0.58 11.12
N ALA A 5 -15.46 0.24 11.41
CA ALA A 5 -14.46 0.65 10.45
C ALA A 5 -13.06 0.32 11.01
N PHE A 6 -12.11 0.06 10.14
CA PHE A 6 -10.75 -0.24 10.56
C PHE A 6 -9.70 0.23 9.57
N THR A 7 -8.49 0.41 10.08
CA THR A 7 -7.30 0.72 9.30
C THR A 7 -6.12 -0.10 9.80
N ILE A 8 -5.07 -0.18 8.98
CA ILE A 8 -3.85 -0.93 9.28
C ILE A 8 -2.66 0.00 9.09
N VAL A 9 -1.83 0.11 10.12
CA VAL A 9 -0.67 1.02 10.14
C VAL A 9 0.52 0.37 10.80
N ALA A 10 1.72 0.77 10.41
CA ALA A 10 2.87 0.62 11.30
C ALA A 10 2.82 1.69 12.41
N LYS A 11 3.59 1.51 13.49
CA LYS A 11 3.51 2.40 14.66
C LYS A 11 3.80 3.86 14.33
N ASN A 12 4.58 4.13 13.28
CA ASN A 12 4.91 5.48 12.83
C ASN A 12 3.76 6.22 12.11
N TYR A 13 2.71 5.51 11.69
CA TYR A 13 1.49 6.07 11.11
C TYR A 13 0.29 6.04 12.07
N PHE A 14 0.50 5.64 13.33
CA PHE A 14 -0.58 5.53 14.32
C PHE A 14 -1.35 6.84 14.51
N GLY A 15 -0.66 7.97 14.63
CA GLY A 15 -1.32 9.28 14.74
C GLY A 15 -2.17 9.64 13.52
N LEU A 16 -1.85 9.12 12.33
CA LEU A 16 -2.65 9.36 11.12
C LEU A 16 -3.95 8.54 11.16
N ALA A 17 -3.86 7.28 11.62
CA ALA A 17 -5.04 6.47 11.90
C ALA A 17 -5.99 7.14 12.90
N GLU A 18 -5.47 7.87 13.89
CA GLU A 18 -6.31 8.62 14.84
C GLU A 18 -7.02 9.83 14.21
N VAL A 19 -6.42 10.46 13.20
CA VAL A 19 -7.05 11.53 12.41
C VAL A 19 -8.21 10.95 11.62
N LEU A 20 -8.01 9.84 10.90
CA LEU A 20 -9.07 9.11 10.21
C LEU A 20 -10.19 8.69 11.18
N GLY A 21 -9.86 8.08 12.32
CA GLY A 21 -10.84 7.67 13.32
C GLY A 21 -11.64 8.84 13.89
N SER A 22 -10.99 9.99 14.06
CA SER A 22 -11.64 11.21 14.55
C SER A 22 -12.58 11.80 13.49
N ALA A 23 -12.18 11.77 12.21
CA ALA A 23 -13.04 12.16 11.10
C ALA A 23 -14.28 11.27 11.01
N ILE A 24 -14.12 9.94 11.13
CA ILE A 24 -15.24 8.99 11.15
C ILE A 24 -16.18 9.30 12.31
N LYS A 25 -15.68 9.39 13.55
CA LYS A 25 -16.52 9.61 14.74
C LYS A 25 -17.22 10.97 14.74
N LYS A 26 -16.67 11.98 14.07
CA LYS A 26 -17.30 13.30 13.94
C LYS A 26 -18.63 13.25 13.19
N VAL A 27 -18.73 12.40 12.16
CA VAL A 27 -19.91 12.29 11.29
C VAL A 27 -20.66 10.96 11.40
N ASN A 28 -20.08 9.95 12.07
CA ASN A 28 -20.64 8.61 12.29
C ASN A 28 -20.32 8.14 13.73
N PRO A 29 -20.88 8.79 14.76
CA PRO A 29 -20.55 8.49 16.16
C PRO A 29 -20.82 7.02 16.58
N GLU A 30 -21.77 6.37 15.90
CA GLU A 30 -22.20 4.98 16.13
C GLU A 30 -21.29 3.92 15.51
N VAL A 31 -20.36 4.29 14.61
CA VAL A 31 -19.43 3.33 13.97
C VAL A 31 -18.21 3.14 14.85
N ASP A 32 -17.94 1.92 15.31
CA ASP A 32 -16.70 1.62 16.03
C ASP A 32 -15.49 1.71 15.12
N PHE A 33 -14.35 2.18 15.65
CA PHE A 33 -13.13 2.32 14.86
C PHE A 33 -11.96 1.55 15.48
N HIS A 34 -11.32 0.72 14.66
CA HIS A 34 -10.23 -0.19 15.05
C HIS A 34 -8.94 0.14 14.30
N ILE A 35 -7.83 0.21 15.03
CA ILE A 35 -6.49 0.42 14.49
C ILE A 35 -5.69 -0.86 14.67
N PHE A 36 -5.32 -1.52 13.58
CA PHE A 36 -4.43 -2.68 13.60
C PHE A 36 -2.99 -2.23 13.37
N ILE A 37 -2.10 -2.58 14.28
CA ILE A 37 -0.68 -2.20 14.24
C ILE A 37 0.11 -3.34 13.63
N ALA A 38 0.57 -3.16 12.39
CA ALA A 38 1.36 -4.11 11.61
C ALA A 38 2.87 -4.00 11.93
N ASP A 39 3.23 -3.85 13.20
CA ASP A 39 4.59 -3.56 13.66
C ASP A 39 4.79 -4.12 15.08
N GLU A 40 6.04 -4.20 15.53
CA GLU A 40 6.35 -4.47 16.94
C GLU A 40 6.16 -3.19 17.76
N VAL A 41 5.59 -3.30 18.97
CA VAL A 41 5.38 -2.18 19.90
C VAL A 41 6.15 -2.46 21.20
N ASP A 42 7.46 -2.46 21.07
CA ASP A 42 8.44 -2.90 22.07
C ASP A 42 9.03 -1.75 22.92
N ASP A 43 8.90 -0.51 22.45
CA ASP A 43 9.39 0.68 23.16
C ASP A 43 8.30 1.31 24.05
N ASP A 44 8.66 1.58 25.32
CA ASP A 44 7.74 2.11 26.35
C ASP A 44 7.11 3.46 25.94
N LYS A 45 7.84 4.30 25.22
CA LYS A 45 7.31 5.60 24.76
C LYS A 45 6.24 5.40 23.69
N ALA A 46 6.50 4.54 22.70
CA ALA A 46 5.50 4.21 21.68
C ALA A 46 4.24 3.59 22.31
N LEU A 47 4.43 2.61 23.22
CA LEU A 47 3.33 1.97 23.92
C LEU A 47 2.52 2.95 24.78
N GLY A 48 3.21 3.83 25.51
CA GLY A 48 2.58 4.87 26.32
C GLY A 48 1.74 5.84 25.49
N ALA A 49 2.20 6.23 24.31
CA ALA A 49 1.45 7.09 23.39
C ALA A 49 0.25 6.39 22.76
N ILE A 50 0.37 5.10 22.41
CA ILE A 50 -0.73 4.27 21.88
C ILE A 50 -1.82 4.06 22.93
N LYS A 51 -1.44 3.79 24.19
CA LYS A 51 -2.38 3.59 25.31
C LYS A 51 -3.27 4.81 25.60
N GLN A 52 -2.86 6.00 25.17
CA GLN A 52 -3.66 7.23 25.29
C GLN A 52 -4.72 7.36 24.17
N SER A 53 -4.73 6.45 23.19
CA SER A 53 -5.72 6.50 22.12
C SER A 53 -7.12 6.28 22.67
N LYS A 54 -8.08 7.04 22.13
CA LYS A 54 -9.51 6.86 22.39
C LYS A 54 -10.16 5.78 21.51
N PHE A 55 -9.40 5.19 20.58
CA PHE A 55 -9.88 4.17 19.66
C PHE A 55 -9.43 2.77 20.07
N PHE A 56 -10.12 1.74 19.60
CA PHE A 56 -9.67 0.37 19.78
C PHE A 56 -8.38 0.16 18.98
N TYR A 57 -7.34 -0.37 19.61
CA TYR A 57 -6.09 -0.72 18.93
C TYR A 57 -5.76 -2.20 19.17
N HIS A 58 -5.06 -2.79 18.20
CA HIS A 58 -4.73 -4.21 18.17
C HIS A 58 -3.29 -4.34 17.66
N VAL A 59 -2.38 -4.88 18.46
CA VAL A 59 -1.06 -5.29 17.95
C VAL A 59 -1.31 -6.54 17.10
N ALA A 60 -1.17 -6.41 15.77
CA ALA A 60 -1.70 -7.41 14.85
C ALA A 60 -1.06 -8.79 15.06
N LYS A 61 0.24 -8.84 15.37
CA LYS A 61 0.97 -10.08 15.69
C LYS A 61 0.39 -10.83 16.89
N GLU A 62 -0.07 -10.10 17.91
CA GLU A 62 -0.62 -10.66 19.15
C GLU A 62 -2.12 -10.97 19.02
N THR A 63 -2.79 -10.32 18.06
CA THR A 63 -4.25 -10.34 17.95
C THR A 63 -4.74 -11.32 16.88
N LEU A 64 -4.02 -11.42 15.76
CA LEU A 64 -4.37 -12.26 14.63
C LEU A 64 -3.74 -13.65 14.78
N ASP A 65 -4.51 -14.69 14.52
CA ASP A 65 -4.08 -16.08 14.65
C ASP A 65 -3.15 -16.48 13.48
N TYR A 66 -1.86 -16.22 13.63
CA TYR A 66 -0.82 -16.60 12.67
C TYR A 66 0.19 -17.56 13.29
N ALA A 67 0.60 -18.53 12.49
CA ALA A 67 1.84 -19.25 12.76
C ALA A 67 3.01 -18.25 12.74
N GLU A 68 3.88 -18.33 13.75
CA GLU A 68 4.99 -17.40 13.95
C GLU A 68 5.92 -17.32 12.73
N ASP A 69 6.24 -18.48 12.12
CA ASP A 69 7.07 -18.53 10.91
C ASP A 69 6.43 -17.78 9.73
N LEU A 70 5.12 -17.96 9.52
CA LEU A 70 4.40 -17.26 8.44
C LEU A 70 4.39 -15.75 8.66
N TRP A 71 4.22 -15.31 9.89
CA TRP A 71 4.28 -13.89 10.25
C TRP A 71 5.65 -13.29 9.88
N PHE A 72 6.73 -13.94 10.31
CA PHE A 72 8.07 -13.45 10.02
C PHE A 72 8.43 -13.53 8.53
N ASP A 73 8.03 -14.59 7.83
CA ASP A 73 8.28 -14.71 6.40
C ASP A 73 7.59 -13.61 5.60
N THR A 74 6.33 -13.33 5.91
CA THR A 74 5.54 -12.28 5.25
C THR A 74 6.06 -10.89 5.60
N ALA A 75 6.32 -10.60 6.88
CA ALA A 75 6.89 -9.32 7.31
C ALA A 75 8.28 -9.04 6.71
N PHE A 76 9.07 -10.09 6.43
CA PHE A 76 10.40 -9.94 5.85
C PHE A 76 10.37 -9.77 4.32
N LYS A 77 9.59 -10.60 3.60
CA LYS A 77 9.56 -10.51 2.13
C LYS A 77 8.80 -9.29 1.63
N TYR A 78 7.80 -8.82 2.39
CA TYR A 78 7.02 -7.63 2.06
C TYR A 78 7.63 -6.37 2.65
N ASN A 79 7.63 -5.28 1.88
CA ASN A 79 7.85 -3.96 2.44
C ASN A 79 6.66 -3.54 3.32
N ILE A 80 6.78 -2.40 4.01
CA ILE A 80 5.73 -1.90 4.92
C ILE A 80 4.32 -1.82 4.28
N THR A 81 4.21 -1.32 3.05
CA THR A 81 2.93 -1.18 2.35
C THR A 81 2.37 -2.55 1.95
N GLU A 82 3.21 -3.40 1.37
CA GLU A 82 2.87 -4.78 1.01
C GLU A 82 2.43 -5.59 2.25
N PHE A 83 3.07 -5.38 3.41
CA PHE A 83 2.74 -6.09 4.63
C PHE A 83 1.44 -5.58 5.28
N CYS A 84 1.23 -4.26 5.37
CA CYS A 84 -0.04 -3.71 5.84
C CYS A 84 -1.23 -4.19 4.98
N THR A 85 -1.04 -4.21 3.66
CA THR A 85 -2.09 -4.63 2.73
C THR A 85 -2.36 -6.14 2.77
N PHE A 86 -1.34 -6.96 3.03
CA PHE A 86 -1.49 -8.39 3.30
C PHE A 86 -2.44 -8.69 4.47
N LEU A 87 -2.44 -7.86 5.53
CA LEU A 87 -3.24 -8.09 6.73
C LEU A 87 -4.74 -7.74 6.56
N LYS A 88 -5.14 -7.00 5.52
CA LYS A 88 -6.55 -6.55 5.32
C LYS A 88 -7.59 -7.65 5.46
N PRO A 89 -7.51 -8.78 4.72
CA PRO A 89 -8.52 -9.83 4.84
C PRO A 89 -8.56 -10.47 6.24
N HIS A 90 -7.42 -10.55 6.91
CA HIS A 90 -7.32 -11.15 8.25
C HIS A 90 -7.97 -10.24 9.30
N CYS A 91 -7.74 -8.92 9.22
CA CYS A 91 -8.39 -7.95 10.10
C CYS A 91 -9.92 -7.94 9.90
N ALA A 92 -10.40 -8.01 8.66
CA ALA A 92 -11.83 -8.09 8.37
C ALA A 92 -12.48 -9.35 8.98
N GLU A 93 -11.84 -10.51 8.81
CA GLU A 93 -12.31 -11.78 9.39
C GLU A 93 -12.28 -11.77 10.92
N TYR A 94 -11.22 -11.21 11.53
CA TYR A 94 -11.15 -11.02 12.97
C TYR A 94 -12.33 -10.20 13.49
N LEU A 95 -12.68 -9.09 12.84
CA LEU A 95 -13.83 -8.27 13.24
C LEU A 95 -15.17 -9.01 13.07
N PHE A 96 -15.33 -9.83 12.04
CA PHE A 96 -16.50 -10.72 11.94
C PHE A 96 -16.58 -11.69 13.12
N GLY A 97 -15.45 -12.17 13.64
CA GLY A 97 -15.34 -12.96 14.87
C GLY A 97 -15.64 -12.17 16.16
N LYS A 98 -15.71 -10.83 16.10
CA LYS A 98 -16.10 -9.92 17.21
C LYS A 98 -17.52 -9.37 17.04
N ASP A 99 -18.36 -10.12 16.33
CA ASP A 99 -19.77 -9.84 16.08
C ASP A 99 -20.05 -8.53 15.33
N TYR A 100 -19.09 -8.05 14.51
CA TYR A 100 -19.38 -7.02 13.53
C TYR A 100 -20.10 -7.61 12.32
N ASP A 101 -21.23 -7.02 11.95
CA ASP A 101 -22.03 -7.45 10.79
C ASP A 101 -21.53 -6.82 9.49
N LYS A 102 -21.03 -5.59 9.57
CA LYS A 102 -20.51 -4.82 8.43
C LYS A 102 -19.25 -4.09 8.84
N VAL A 103 -18.20 -4.24 8.04
CA VAL A 103 -16.90 -3.61 8.29
C VAL A 103 -16.44 -2.83 7.08
N ILE A 104 -15.83 -1.67 7.31
CA ILE A 104 -15.21 -0.84 6.28
C ILE A 104 -13.71 -0.77 6.55
N TYR A 105 -12.89 -1.13 5.57
CA TYR A 105 -11.48 -0.79 5.57
C TYR A 105 -11.27 0.59 4.96
N PHE A 106 -10.40 1.39 5.58
CA PHE A 106 -9.84 2.62 5.03
C PHE A 106 -8.31 2.62 5.16
N ASP A 107 -7.60 3.00 4.11
CA ASP A 107 -6.19 3.39 4.19
C ASP A 107 -6.04 4.57 5.17
N PRO A 108 -4.92 4.65 5.92
CA PRO A 108 -4.78 5.59 7.02
C PRO A 108 -4.74 7.06 6.59
N ASP A 109 -4.41 7.33 5.33
CA ASP A 109 -4.38 8.67 4.71
C ASP A 109 -5.72 9.08 4.08
N ILE A 110 -6.82 8.43 4.48
CA ILE A 110 -8.18 8.83 4.14
C ILE A 110 -8.75 9.78 5.20
N TYR A 111 -9.55 10.75 4.75
CA TYR A 111 -10.36 11.60 5.61
C TYR A 111 -11.83 11.54 5.21
N VAL A 112 -12.72 11.37 6.19
CA VAL A 112 -14.17 11.24 6.00
C VAL A 112 -14.86 12.60 6.22
N PHE A 113 -15.65 13.02 5.24
CA PHE A 113 -16.35 14.31 5.20
C PHE A 113 -17.85 14.19 5.51
N SER A 114 -18.48 13.04 5.27
CA SER A 114 -19.92 12.86 5.49
C SER A 114 -20.30 11.43 5.90
N ALA A 115 -21.60 11.18 6.07
CA ALA A 115 -22.14 9.93 6.60
C ALA A 115 -21.77 8.72 5.74
N LEU A 116 -21.39 7.63 6.40
CA LEU A 116 -21.06 6.32 5.80
C LEU A 116 -22.29 5.42 5.64
N ASP A 117 -23.45 5.84 6.14
CA ASP A 117 -24.71 5.11 6.02
C ASP A 117 -25.10 4.69 4.59
N PRO A 118 -24.83 5.47 3.52
CA PRO A 118 -25.02 4.97 2.15
C PRO A 118 -24.25 3.67 1.86
N ILE A 119 -23.00 3.56 2.32
CA ILE A 119 -22.15 2.37 2.12
C ILE A 119 -22.71 1.19 2.90
N PHE A 120 -23.13 1.42 4.15
CA PHE A 120 -23.75 0.36 4.94
C PHE A 120 -25.07 -0.13 4.35
N ARG A 121 -25.87 0.75 3.74
CA ARG A 121 -27.10 0.37 3.04
C ARG A 121 -26.82 -0.47 1.79
N GLU A 122 -25.79 -0.13 1.02
CA GLU A 122 -25.38 -0.98 -0.12
C GLU A 122 -24.98 -2.40 0.32
N LEU A 123 -24.37 -2.52 1.51
CA LEU A 123 -24.08 -3.81 2.12
C LEU A 123 -25.32 -4.55 2.64
N ASP A 124 -26.52 -3.96 2.68
CA ASP A 124 -27.75 -4.74 2.92
C ASP A 124 -28.02 -5.70 1.75
N ASP A 125 -27.73 -5.27 0.51
CA ASP A 125 -27.98 -6.04 -0.72
C ASP A 125 -26.71 -6.64 -1.34
N SER A 126 -25.54 -6.33 -0.79
CA SER A 126 -24.24 -6.84 -1.27
C SER A 126 -23.42 -7.43 -0.13
N PHE A 127 -22.46 -8.28 -0.45
CA PHE A 127 -21.47 -8.76 0.51
C PHE A 127 -20.20 -7.90 0.50
N VAL A 128 -19.98 -7.13 -0.57
CA VAL A 128 -18.78 -6.32 -0.78
C VAL A 128 -19.10 -5.04 -1.55
N VAL A 129 -18.50 -3.93 -1.11
CA VAL A 129 -18.53 -2.64 -1.81
C VAL A 129 -17.10 -2.24 -2.16
N VAL A 130 -16.85 -1.95 -3.43
CA VAL A 130 -15.57 -1.47 -3.96
C VAL A 130 -15.72 -0.19 -4.76
N THR A 131 -14.64 0.59 -4.88
CA THR A 131 -14.59 1.80 -5.72
C THR A 131 -13.54 1.64 -6.82
N PRO A 132 -13.88 1.90 -8.09
CA PRO A 132 -12.89 2.02 -9.17
C PRO A 132 -11.93 3.19 -8.95
N HIS A 133 -10.73 3.14 -9.54
CA HIS A 133 -9.84 4.30 -9.58
C HIS A 133 -10.50 5.47 -10.34
N ILE A 134 -11.06 5.19 -11.52
CA ILE A 134 -11.76 6.15 -12.39
C ILE A 134 -13.13 5.59 -12.79
N THR A 135 -14.08 6.47 -13.09
CA THR A 135 -15.47 6.08 -13.36
C THR A 135 -16.03 6.68 -14.65
N THR A 136 -15.32 7.63 -15.24
CA THR A 136 -15.72 8.33 -16.47
C THR A 136 -15.08 7.67 -17.68
N LEU A 137 -15.92 7.33 -18.66
CA LEU A 137 -15.46 6.89 -19.96
C LEU A 137 -15.04 8.11 -20.80
N GLU A 138 -13.74 8.24 -21.08
CA GLU A 138 -13.19 9.26 -21.95
C GLU A 138 -12.62 8.64 -23.23
N ILE A 139 -12.97 9.21 -24.39
CA ILE A 139 -12.34 8.82 -25.67
C ILE A 139 -10.91 9.38 -25.74
N ASN A 140 -10.73 10.63 -25.31
CA ASN A 140 -9.43 11.28 -25.19
C ASN A 140 -9.14 11.46 -23.71
N TYR A 141 -8.43 10.50 -23.12
CA TYR A 141 -8.16 10.47 -21.69
C TYR A 141 -7.39 11.72 -21.21
N THR A 142 -7.91 12.40 -20.19
CA THR A 142 -7.34 13.67 -19.68
C THR A 142 -6.70 13.55 -18.30
N GLY A 143 -6.65 12.34 -17.73
CA GLY A 143 -6.17 12.13 -16.37
C GLY A 143 -4.66 12.22 -16.16
N ASN A 144 -4.27 12.62 -14.95
CA ASN A 144 -2.87 12.75 -14.54
C ASN A 144 -2.16 11.39 -14.40
N ALA A 145 -2.86 10.36 -13.90
CA ALA A 145 -2.33 9.01 -13.83
C ALA A 145 -2.33 8.39 -15.23
N SER A 146 -1.21 7.82 -15.69
CA SER A 146 -1.19 7.22 -17.03
C SER A 146 -2.11 6.00 -17.10
N GLN A 147 -2.70 5.72 -18.26
CA GLN A 147 -3.53 4.52 -18.44
C GLN A 147 -2.74 3.24 -18.16
N ASN A 148 -1.44 3.21 -18.46
CA ASN A 148 -0.58 2.09 -18.11
C ASN A 148 -0.43 1.91 -16.60
N ASP A 149 -0.40 3.00 -15.83
CA ASP A 149 -0.38 2.92 -14.37
C ASP A 149 -1.72 2.38 -13.85
N LEU A 150 -2.85 2.87 -14.36
CA LEU A 150 -4.18 2.34 -14.00
C LEU A 150 -4.31 0.83 -14.28
N LEU A 151 -3.83 0.37 -15.44
CA LEU A 151 -3.84 -1.06 -15.78
C LEU A 151 -2.91 -1.87 -14.87
N ALA A 152 -1.77 -1.31 -14.50
CA ALA A 152 -0.80 -1.95 -13.61
C ALA A 152 -1.31 -2.04 -12.17
N THR A 153 -2.03 -1.03 -11.68
CA THR A 153 -2.53 -0.99 -10.30
C THR A 153 -3.84 -1.74 -10.12
N GLY A 154 -4.69 -1.85 -11.15
CA GLY A 154 -5.96 -2.59 -11.10
C GLY A 154 -7.19 -1.68 -11.22
N ILE A 155 -8.35 -2.29 -11.48
CA ILE A 155 -9.62 -1.59 -11.71
C ILE A 155 -10.06 -0.87 -10.44
N TYR A 156 -10.03 -1.57 -9.31
CA TYR A 156 -10.46 -1.06 -8.00
C TYR A 156 -9.28 -0.53 -7.19
N ASN A 157 -9.52 0.56 -6.47
CA ASN A 157 -8.58 1.04 -5.46
C ASN A 157 -9.04 0.50 -4.10
N LEU A 158 -8.20 -0.31 -3.44
CA LEU A 158 -8.51 -0.88 -2.13
C LEU A 158 -7.95 -0.07 -0.97
N GLY A 159 -7.72 1.23 -1.16
CA GLY A 159 -7.71 2.15 -0.03
C GLY A 159 -9.07 2.23 0.65
N PHE A 160 -10.12 1.78 -0.03
CA PHE A 160 -11.42 1.52 0.56
C PHE A 160 -11.97 0.17 0.09
N VAL A 161 -12.51 -0.61 1.03
CA VAL A 161 -13.36 -1.76 0.73
C VAL A 161 -14.27 -2.03 1.92
N ALA A 162 -15.53 -2.35 1.67
CA ALA A 162 -16.48 -2.69 2.73
C ALA A 162 -17.00 -4.12 2.54
N PHE A 163 -17.24 -4.82 3.65
CA PHE A 163 -17.72 -6.19 3.65
C PHE A 163 -18.89 -6.37 4.62
N ARG A 164 -19.84 -7.23 4.25
CA ARG A 164 -20.87 -7.76 5.16
C ARG A 164 -20.51 -9.18 5.59
N LYS A 165 -20.69 -9.51 6.86
CA LYS A 165 -20.54 -10.87 7.40
C LYS A 165 -21.55 -11.81 6.74
N CYS A 166 -21.06 -12.70 5.88
CA CYS A 166 -21.82 -13.76 5.23
C CYS A 166 -20.86 -14.73 4.54
N ASP A 167 -21.39 -15.86 4.05
CA ASP A 167 -20.60 -16.93 3.44
C ASP A 167 -19.79 -16.46 2.22
N GLN A 168 -20.35 -15.58 1.38
CA GLN A 168 -19.64 -15.03 0.21
C GLN A 168 -18.42 -14.22 0.63
N SER A 169 -18.55 -13.37 1.65
CA SER A 169 -17.40 -12.65 2.22
C SER A 169 -16.38 -13.61 2.80
N SER A 170 -16.80 -14.64 3.55
CA SER A 170 -15.88 -15.65 4.10
C SER A 170 -15.11 -16.40 3.01
N GLN A 171 -15.76 -16.75 1.90
CA GLN A 171 -15.11 -17.38 0.74
C GLN A 171 -14.11 -16.42 0.08
N LEU A 172 -14.51 -15.17 -0.20
CA LEU A 172 -13.63 -14.17 -0.80
C LEU A 172 -12.41 -13.91 0.09
N LEU A 173 -12.61 -13.67 1.38
CA LEU A 173 -11.53 -13.40 2.33
C LEU A 173 -10.57 -14.60 2.42
N SER A 174 -11.08 -15.84 2.45
CA SER A 174 -10.25 -17.05 2.47
C SER A 174 -9.39 -17.18 1.22
N TRP A 175 -9.97 -16.96 0.04
CA TRP A 175 -9.23 -16.96 -1.22
C TRP A 175 -8.18 -15.84 -1.26
N TRP A 176 -8.57 -14.63 -0.85
CA TRP A 176 -7.69 -13.46 -0.86
C TRP A 176 -6.48 -13.68 0.06
N LYS A 177 -6.68 -14.14 1.31
CA LYS A 177 -5.59 -14.55 2.22
C LYS A 177 -4.59 -15.50 1.55
N SER A 178 -5.10 -16.55 0.88
CA SER A 178 -4.24 -17.52 0.18
C SER A 178 -3.41 -16.88 -0.94
N ARG A 179 -3.96 -15.94 -1.70
CA ARG A 179 -3.19 -15.23 -2.75
C ARG A 179 -2.16 -14.29 -2.14
N LEU A 180 -2.55 -13.53 -1.12
CA LEU A 180 -1.69 -12.52 -0.51
C LEU A 180 -0.52 -13.11 0.27
N GLN A 181 -0.62 -14.37 0.69
CA GLN A 181 0.49 -15.05 1.36
C GLN A 181 1.79 -15.00 0.56
N ASP A 182 1.75 -15.15 -0.77
CA ASP A 182 2.95 -15.19 -1.62
C ASP A 182 2.93 -14.22 -2.80
N MET A 183 1.86 -13.42 -2.96
CA MET A 183 1.69 -12.54 -4.12
C MET A 183 1.18 -11.13 -3.77
N CYS A 184 1.34 -10.66 -2.53
CA CYS A 184 1.04 -9.28 -2.13
C CYS A 184 2.17 -8.28 -2.44
N PHE A 185 2.76 -8.36 -3.64
CA PHE A 185 3.89 -7.50 -4.02
C PHE A 185 3.46 -6.32 -4.90
N VAL A 186 4.18 -5.21 -4.82
CA VAL A 186 4.26 -4.23 -5.90
C VAL A 186 5.31 -4.73 -6.89
N ASP A 187 4.87 -5.37 -7.97
CA ASP A 187 5.75 -5.95 -8.99
C ASP A 187 5.06 -5.98 -10.36
N ARG A 188 5.33 -4.97 -11.20
CA ARG A 188 4.75 -4.88 -12.55
C ARG A 188 5.17 -6.03 -13.46
N ALA A 189 6.34 -6.64 -13.23
CA ALA A 189 6.82 -7.74 -14.07
C ALA A 189 6.00 -9.02 -13.85
N ASP A 190 5.50 -9.22 -12.63
CA ASP A 190 4.56 -10.30 -12.30
C ASP A 190 3.08 -9.89 -12.43
N ALA A 191 2.82 -8.68 -12.92
CA ALA A 191 1.49 -8.08 -12.96
C ALA A 191 0.81 -8.07 -11.57
N LEU A 192 1.58 -7.78 -10.51
CA LEU A 192 1.10 -7.66 -9.14
C LEU A 192 1.09 -6.20 -8.68
N PHE A 193 0.06 -5.85 -7.92
CA PHE A 193 0.00 -4.60 -7.18
C PHE A 193 -0.75 -4.83 -5.88
N THR A 194 0.02 -5.29 -4.89
CA THR A 194 -0.39 -5.63 -3.52
C THR A 194 -1.64 -6.52 -3.51
N ASP A 195 -2.58 -6.18 -2.65
CA ASP A 195 -3.86 -6.78 -2.40
C ASP A 195 -4.90 -6.43 -3.47
N GLN A 196 -4.83 -5.24 -4.06
CA GLN A 196 -5.94 -4.69 -4.86
C GLN A 196 -6.13 -5.33 -6.23
N LYS A 197 -5.04 -5.69 -6.90
CA LYS A 197 -5.13 -6.26 -8.26
C LYS A 197 -5.88 -7.59 -8.28
N TRP A 198 -5.88 -8.32 -7.16
CA TRP A 198 -6.67 -9.54 -7.02
C TRP A 198 -8.18 -9.31 -7.07
N MET A 199 -8.66 -8.11 -6.70
CA MET A 199 -10.10 -7.81 -6.76
C MET A 199 -10.61 -7.57 -8.19
N ASP A 200 -9.74 -7.42 -9.19
CA ASP A 200 -10.14 -7.39 -10.60
C ASP A 200 -10.94 -8.66 -11.00
N PHE A 201 -10.68 -9.79 -10.32
CA PHE A 201 -11.34 -11.06 -10.57
C PHE A 201 -12.70 -11.23 -9.88
N ILE A 202 -13.16 -10.28 -9.07
CA ILE A 202 -14.32 -10.50 -8.19
C ILE A 202 -15.60 -10.91 -8.96
N PHE A 203 -15.85 -10.30 -10.12
CA PHE A 203 -16.97 -10.64 -11.01
C PHE A 203 -16.76 -11.95 -11.79
N SER A 204 -15.57 -12.52 -11.76
CA SER A 204 -15.31 -13.86 -12.32
C SER A 204 -15.66 -14.98 -11.35
N PHE A 205 -15.85 -14.66 -10.06
CA PHE A 205 -16.09 -15.65 -9.01
C PHE A 205 -17.52 -15.64 -8.48
N PHE A 206 -18.20 -14.49 -8.51
CA PHE A 206 -19.56 -14.36 -7.99
C PHE A 206 -20.46 -13.68 -9.02
N ASP A 207 -21.62 -14.31 -9.28
CA ASP A 207 -22.62 -13.79 -10.22
C ASP A 207 -23.39 -12.58 -9.66
N SER A 208 -23.48 -12.46 -8.33
CA SER A 208 -24.25 -11.42 -7.65
C SER A 208 -23.69 -11.07 -6.27
N GLY A 209 -24.23 -10.02 -5.65
CA GLY A 209 -23.84 -9.56 -4.32
C GLY A 209 -22.59 -8.67 -4.29
N ILE A 210 -22.11 -8.20 -5.44
CA ILE A 210 -20.99 -7.25 -5.54
C ILE A 210 -21.54 -5.86 -5.88
N HIS A 211 -21.17 -4.85 -5.10
CA HIS A 211 -21.49 -3.46 -5.41
C HIS A 211 -20.24 -2.69 -5.85
N VAL A 212 -20.24 -2.22 -7.10
CA VAL A 212 -19.22 -1.28 -7.61
C VAL A 212 -19.79 0.12 -7.52
N SER A 213 -19.36 0.86 -6.50
CA SER A 213 -19.81 2.23 -6.29
C SER A 213 -19.14 3.17 -7.30
N ARG A 214 -19.96 3.82 -8.13
CA ARG A 214 -19.54 4.91 -9.05
C ARG A 214 -19.83 6.32 -8.49
N ASP A 215 -20.21 6.39 -7.21
CA ASP A 215 -20.41 7.63 -6.47
C ASP A 215 -19.09 8.43 -6.43
N LEU A 216 -19.09 9.59 -7.08
CA LEU A 216 -17.90 10.45 -7.19
C LEU A 216 -17.47 11.06 -5.85
N GLY A 217 -18.38 11.06 -4.87
CA GLY A 217 -18.13 11.46 -3.49
C GLY A 217 -17.20 10.54 -2.72
N ARG A 218 -16.88 9.35 -3.25
CA ARG A 218 -16.08 8.32 -2.58
C ARG A 218 -14.75 8.14 -3.26
N ASN A 219 -13.67 8.04 -2.47
CA ASN A 219 -12.34 7.77 -2.98
C ASN A 219 -11.85 8.82 -3.98
N LEU A 220 -12.13 10.10 -3.68
CA LEU A 220 -11.57 11.22 -4.42
C LEU A 220 -10.07 11.29 -4.13
N ALA A 221 -9.23 11.24 -5.16
CA ALA A 221 -7.80 10.97 -5.04
C ALA A 221 -7.01 11.46 -6.28
N PRO A 222 -5.67 11.56 -6.21
CA PRO A 222 -4.86 12.13 -7.29
C PRO A 222 -5.09 11.51 -8.68
N TRP A 223 -5.42 10.22 -8.77
CA TRP A 223 -5.70 9.54 -10.04
C TRP A 223 -7.04 9.95 -10.69
N ASN A 224 -7.96 10.59 -9.96
CA ASN A 224 -9.29 10.98 -10.47
C ASN A 224 -9.65 12.47 -10.31
N PHE A 225 -8.71 13.34 -9.92
CA PHE A 225 -8.96 14.79 -9.85
C PHE A 225 -9.38 15.41 -11.19
N HIS A 226 -8.90 14.86 -12.31
CA HIS A 226 -9.31 15.27 -13.65
C HIS A 226 -10.82 15.10 -13.90
N GLU A 227 -11.44 14.03 -13.38
CA GLU A 227 -12.87 13.75 -13.57
C GLU A 227 -13.77 14.29 -12.45
N ARG A 228 -13.20 14.76 -11.33
CA ARG A 228 -13.97 15.18 -10.14
C ARG A 228 -13.75 16.63 -9.80
N LYS A 229 -14.84 17.39 -9.69
CA LYS A 229 -14.81 18.81 -9.29
C LYS A 229 -15.57 19.01 -7.99
N ILE A 230 -14.93 19.68 -7.04
CA ILE A 230 -15.53 20.03 -5.75
C ILE A 230 -16.34 21.33 -5.86
N LYS A 231 -17.49 21.34 -5.19
CA LYS A 231 -18.31 22.53 -4.91
C LYS A 231 -18.60 22.57 -3.41
N SER A 232 -18.65 23.78 -2.84
CA SER A 232 -19.16 23.99 -1.49
C SER A 232 -20.55 24.62 -1.58
N VAL A 233 -21.53 24.01 -0.94
CA VAL A 233 -22.94 24.47 -0.89
C VAL A 233 -23.40 24.37 0.55
N ASP A 234 -23.78 25.51 1.15
CA ASP A 234 -24.26 25.60 2.54
C ASP A 234 -23.33 24.94 3.58
N GLY A 235 -22.01 25.02 3.36
CA GLY A 235 -21.00 24.44 4.25
C GLY A 235 -20.77 22.94 4.06
N ALA A 236 -21.48 22.28 3.14
CA ALA A 236 -21.24 20.90 2.73
C ALA A 236 -20.48 20.84 1.40
N PHE A 237 -19.66 19.80 1.22
CA PHE A 237 -18.94 19.56 -0.03
C PHE A 237 -19.68 18.58 -0.92
N TRP A 238 -19.73 18.92 -2.20
CA TRP A 238 -20.32 18.11 -3.27
C TRP A 238 -19.29 17.88 -4.37
N VAL A 239 -19.40 16.75 -5.06
CA VAL A 239 -18.56 16.34 -6.16
C VAL A 239 -19.41 16.24 -7.42
N THR A 240 -19.01 16.95 -8.46
CA THR A 240 -19.62 16.87 -9.79
C THR A 240 -18.62 16.27 -10.77
N ASN A 241 -19.10 15.57 -11.79
CA ASN A 241 -18.23 15.08 -12.85
C ASN A 241 -17.70 16.26 -13.70
N ARG A 242 -16.40 16.50 -13.69
CA ARG A 242 -15.76 17.61 -14.42
C ARG A 242 -15.83 17.43 -15.94
N VAL A 243 -15.88 16.19 -16.42
CA VAL A 243 -15.87 15.84 -17.85
C VAL A 243 -17.28 15.86 -18.43
N THR A 244 -18.25 15.25 -17.76
CA THR A 244 -19.62 15.11 -18.26
C THR A 244 -20.57 16.19 -17.78
N GLY A 245 -20.22 16.88 -16.68
CA GLY A 245 -21.06 17.90 -16.03
C GLY A 245 -22.35 17.35 -15.39
N LYS A 246 -22.49 16.02 -15.29
CA LYS A 246 -23.68 15.35 -14.75
C LYS A 246 -23.45 14.88 -13.31
N GLU A 247 -24.54 14.88 -12.55
CA GLU A 247 -24.71 14.35 -11.21
C GLU A 247 -23.83 15.01 -10.13
N ASP A 248 -24.48 15.49 -9.07
CA ASP A 248 -23.81 16.01 -7.88
C ASP A 248 -23.94 14.96 -6.76
N PHE A 249 -22.80 14.55 -6.21
CA PHE A 249 -22.70 13.59 -5.11
C PHE A 249 -22.21 14.30 -3.86
N ALA A 250 -22.70 13.93 -2.67
CA ALA A 250 -22.11 14.43 -1.44
C ALA A 250 -20.66 13.90 -1.31
N LEU A 251 -19.70 14.74 -0.91
CA LEU A 251 -18.35 14.26 -0.64
C LEU A 251 -18.34 13.39 0.63
N ILE A 252 -18.05 12.11 0.48
CA ILE A 252 -18.00 11.13 1.58
C ILE A 252 -16.59 11.01 2.12
N PHE A 253 -15.60 10.74 1.27
CA PHE A 253 -14.22 10.64 1.72
C PHE A 253 -13.21 10.92 0.61
N VAL A 254 -12.06 11.44 1.03
CA VAL A 254 -10.91 11.80 0.19
C VAL A 254 -9.74 10.93 0.60
N HIS A 255 -9.02 10.39 -0.37
CA HIS A 255 -7.82 9.59 -0.18
C HIS A 255 -6.60 10.43 -0.57
N TYR A 256 -5.84 10.87 0.42
CA TYR A 256 -4.66 11.73 0.26
C TYR A 256 -3.39 10.92 -0.08
N SER A 257 -3.55 9.94 -0.97
CA SER A 257 -2.49 9.03 -1.40
C SER A 257 -1.27 9.78 -1.91
N GLY A 258 -0.11 9.48 -1.34
CA GLY A 258 1.18 10.05 -1.77
C GLY A 258 1.56 11.36 -1.09
N VAL A 259 0.76 11.85 -0.12
CA VAL A 259 1.16 12.99 0.71
C VAL A 259 2.41 12.67 1.53
N ASN A 260 3.37 13.58 1.55
CA ASN A 260 4.58 13.43 2.35
C ASN A 260 4.44 14.09 3.73
N TYR A 261 4.23 13.27 4.76
CA TYR A 261 4.11 13.73 6.15
C TYR A 261 5.44 14.08 6.82
N ARG A 262 6.62 13.77 6.25
CA ARG A 262 7.92 14.03 6.90
C ARG A 262 8.30 15.50 6.94
N ASN A 263 7.81 16.30 5.99
CA ASN A 263 8.06 17.75 5.92
C ASN A 263 6.99 18.55 6.67
N PHE A 264 6.21 17.89 7.52
CA PHE A 264 5.04 18.48 8.17
C PHE A 264 5.33 19.67 9.08
N LYS A 265 6.58 19.87 9.51
CA LYS A 265 6.97 21.02 10.34
C LYS A 265 6.64 22.37 9.69
N ASP A 266 6.54 22.43 8.36
CA ASP A 266 6.30 23.68 7.63
C ASP A 266 4.84 23.91 7.24
N SER A 267 3.88 23.11 7.76
CA SER A 267 2.43 23.25 7.47
C SER A 267 2.11 23.37 5.98
N ASN A 268 2.75 22.52 5.17
CA ASN A 268 2.45 22.38 3.74
C ASN A 268 2.41 20.90 3.38
N LEU A 269 1.22 20.31 3.40
CA LEU A 269 0.99 18.99 2.79
C LEU A 269 1.24 19.09 1.29
N ASN A 270 2.28 18.40 0.81
CA ASN A 270 2.64 18.37 -0.59
C ASN A 270 2.40 16.96 -1.18
N LEU A 271 1.89 16.94 -2.41
CA LEU A 271 1.86 15.79 -3.30
C LEU A 271 3.01 15.94 -4.31
N PRO A 272 4.16 15.27 -4.13
CA PRO A 272 5.36 15.53 -4.92
C PRO A 272 5.17 15.40 -6.44
N ASP A 273 4.26 14.52 -6.86
CA ASP A 273 4.04 14.16 -8.26
C ASP A 273 2.78 14.83 -8.86
N LEU A 274 2.18 15.81 -8.17
CA LEU A 274 0.96 16.50 -8.63
C LEU A 274 1.01 18.01 -8.37
N ASN A 275 0.78 18.80 -9.43
CA ASN A 275 0.54 20.23 -9.28
C ASN A 275 -0.93 20.51 -8.91
N LEU A 276 -1.18 20.84 -7.65
CA LEU A 276 -2.51 21.23 -7.13
C LEU A 276 -3.04 22.55 -7.72
N GLU A 277 -2.20 23.40 -8.29
CA GLU A 277 -2.63 24.64 -8.97
C GLU A 277 -3.55 24.36 -10.17
N ASN A 278 -3.45 23.17 -10.77
CA ASN A 278 -4.36 22.74 -11.82
C ASN A 278 -5.78 22.44 -11.31
N TYR A 279 -5.95 22.31 -9.99
CA TYR A 279 -7.19 21.91 -9.33
C TYR A 279 -7.52 22.80 -8.12
N PRO A 280 -7.70 24.12 -8.33
CA PRO A 280 -7.92 25.06 -7.23
C PRO A 280 -9.19 24.77 -6.41
N ASP A 281 -10.17 24.07 -7.00
CA ASP A 281 -11.38 23.63 -6.29
C ASP A 281 -11.11 22.58 -5.20
N LEU A 282 -9.95 21.92 -5.21
CA LEU A 282 -9.57 20.95 -4.17
C LEU A 282 -8.93 21.62 -2.95
N LEU A 283 -8.45 22.87 -3.06
CA LEU A 283 -7.74 23.54 -1.96
C LEU A 283 -8.52 23.53 -0.62
N PRO A 284 -9.84 23.78 -0.58
CA PRO A 284 -10.59 23.77 0.67
C PRO A 284 -10.53 22.43 1.41
N ILE A 285 -10.65 21.31 0.70
CA ILE A 285 -10.62 19.98 1.32
C ILE A 285 -9.19 19.58 1.74
N PHE A 286 -8.16 20.05 1.03
CA PHE A 286 -6.76 19.89 1.43
C PHE A 286 -6.44 20.69 2.69
N SER A 287 -6.87 21.95 2.77
CA SER A 287 -6.68 22.79 3.96
C SER A 287 -7.37 22.21 5.19
N ILE A 288 -8.57 21.64 5.05
CA ILE A 288 -9.25 20.94 6.15
C ILE A 288 -8.41 19.76 6.64
N TYR A 289 -7.96 18.90 5.72
CA TYR A 289 -7.17 17.73 6.10
C TYR A 289 -5.85 18.12 6.77
N GLU A 290 -5.15 19.10 6.23
CA GLU A 290 -3.93 19.66 6.82
C GLU A 290 -4.16 20.15 8.25
N GLN A 291 -5.22 20.92 8.50
CA GLN A 291 -5.55 21.38 9.84
C GLN A 291 -5.80 20.24 10.81
N GLU A 292 -6.49 19.18 10.38
CA GLU A 292 -6.80 18.03 11.23
C GLU A 292 -5.56 17.16 11.49
N VAL A 293 -4.69 17.01 10.50
CA VAL A 293 -3.36 16.41 10.64
C VAL A 293 -2.50 17.22 11.63
N THR A 294 -2.58 18.56 11.62
CA THR A 294 -1.83 19.46 12.53
C THR A 294 -2.30 19.38 13.96
N LYS A 295 -3.62 19.30 14.17
CA LYS A 295 -4.21 19.14 15.50
C LYS A 295 -4.00 17.74 16.07
N GLY A 296 -3.81 16.76 15.20
CA GLY A 296 -3.60 15.35 15.56
C GLY A 296 -2.24 15.09 16.21
N ARG A 297 -2.05 13.85 16.64
CA ARG A 297 -0.84 13.40 17.33
C ARG A 297 0.22 12.79 16.40
N ILE A 298 0.18 13.12 15.11
CA ILE A 298 1.05 12.49 14.10
C ILE A 298 2.54 12.67 14.45
N ALA A 299 2.91 13.85 14.96
CA ALA A 299 4.28 14.16 15.36
C ALA A 299 4.84 13.25 16.47
N ASP A 300 3.98 12.68 17.32
CA ASP A 300 4.38 11.77 18.40
C ASP A 300 4.91 10.44 17.84
N PHE A 301 4.43 10.05 16.66
CA PHE A 301 4.67 8.75 16.06
C PHE A 301 5.60 8.79 14.84
N LEU A 302 5.59 9.88 14.09
CA LEU A 302 6.22 9.96 12.75
C LEU A 302 7.71 9.61 12.71
N ASN A 303 8.43 9.86 13.81
CA ASN A 303 9.86 9.56 13.95
C ASN A 303 10.15 8.15 14.48
N LEU A 304 9.13 7.36 14.81
CA LEU A 304 9.32 5.97 15.20
C LEU A 304 9.77 5.15 13.99
N SER A 305 10.70 4.24 14.23
CA SER A 305 11.20 3.32 13.20
C SER A 305 10.22 2.16 13.03
N TYR A 306 9.88 1.81 11.79
CA TYR A 306 9.19 0.56 11.48
C TYR A 306 10.11 -0.64 11.77
N SER A 307 9.72 -1.56 12.64
CA SER A 307 10.64 -2.57 13.19
C SER A 307 11.10 -3.57 12.13
N TYR A 308 10.18 -3.99 11.25
CA TYR A 308 10.49 -4.96 10.19
C TYR A 308 11.31 -4.36 9.02
N ASN A 309 11.80 -3.12 9.13
CA ASN A 309 12.85 -2.59 8.24
C ASN A 309 14.27 -2.90 8.72
N TYR A 310 14.45 -3.55 9.87
CA TYR A 310 15.75 -3.79 10.46
C TYR A 310 15.93 -5.24 10.90
N PHE A 311 17.15 -5.75 10.79
CA PHE A 311 17.58 -6.92 11.53
C PHE A 311 17.65 -6.59 13.04
N ASP A 312 17.67 -7.61 13.90
CA ASP A 312 17.74 -7.45 15.36
C ASP A 312 19.03 -6.76 15.88
N ASN A 313 20.02 -6.56 15.01
CA ASN A 313 21.24 -5.79 15.29
C ASN A 313 21.19 -4.33 14.78
N GLY A 314 20.03 -3.88 14.30
CA GLY A 314 19.80 -2.50 13.85
C GLY A 314 20.23 -2.19 12.42
N ILE A 315 20.75 -3.17 11.67
CA ILE A 315 21.09 -2.99 10.26
C ILE A 315 19.80 -2.99 9.41
N GLU A 316 19.70 -2.02 8.49
CA GLU A 316 18.56 -1.86 7.60
C GLU A 316 18.46 -3.01 6.57
N ILE A 317 17.23 -3.46 6.31
CA ILE A 317 16.91 -4.49 5.32
C ILE A 317 16.54 -3.81 3.99
N LEU A 318 17.35 -4.02 2.97
CA LEU A 318 17.19 -3.44 1.63
C LEU A 318 16.18 -4.21 0.78
N HIS A 319 15.57 -3.56 -0.21
CA HIS A 319 14.62 -4.17 -1.15
C HIS A 319 15.19 -5.42 -1.82
N LEU A 320 16.43 -5.36 -2.32
CA LEU A 320 17.09 -6.52 -2.92
C LEU A 320 17.13 -7.71 -1.97
N GLN A 321 17.42 -7.50 -0.68
CA GLN A 321 17.51 -8.58 0.31
C GLN A 321 16.13 -9.22 0.56
N ARG A 322 15.06 -8.43 0.60
CA ARG A 322 13.68 -8.94 0.67
C ARG A 322 13.32 -9.79 -0.54
N ARG A 323 13.71 -9.37 -1.74
CA ARG A 323 13.46 -10.10 -2.99
C ARG A 323 14.28 -11.37 -3.12
N LEU A 324 15.52 -11.35 -2.65
CA LEU A 324 16.34 -12.55 -2.51
C LEU A 324 15.73 -13.54 -1.51
N TYR A 325 15.12 -13.05 -0.42
CA TYR A 325 14.38 -13.89 0.53
C TYR A 325 13.12 -14.50 -0.10
N ARG A 326 12.35 -13.73 -0.87
CA ARG A 326 11.22 -14.24 -1.68
C ARG A 326 11.66 -15.42 -2.55
N ARG A 327 12.80 -15.31 -3.23
CA ARG A 327 13.34 -16.41 -4.04
C ARG A 327 13.82 -17.60 -3.20
N ALA A 328 14.36 -17.37 -2.00
CA ALA A 328 14.71 -18.44 -1.08
C ALA A 328 13.51 -19.30 -0.71
N LEU A 329 12.39 -18.67 -0.33
CA LEU A 329 11.14 -19.35 0.01
C LEU A 329 10.60 -20.14 -1.20
N ALA A 330 10.64 -19.57 -2.41
CA ALA A 330 10.24 -20.27 -3.63
C ALA A 330 11.12 -21.50 -3.93
N ASN A 331 12.38 -21.50 -3.48
CA ASN A 331 13.30 -22.64 -3.54
C ASN A 331 13.16 -23.59 -2.34
N ASN A 332 12.14 -23.43 -1.50
CA ASN A 332 11.90 -24.19 -0.26
C ASN A 332 13.04 -24.08 0.76
N VAL A 333 13.74 -22.94 0.79
CA VAL A 333 14.78 -22.63 1.78
C VAL A 333 14.19 -21.70 2.83
N THR A 334 14.15 -22.16 4.08
CA THR A 334 13.66 -21.40 5.24
C THR A 334 14.80 -21.01 6.16
N TYR A 335 14.61 -19.93 6.93
CA TYR A 335 15.63 -19.40 7.85
C TYR A 335 15.09 -19.22 9.28
N GLY A 336 13.93 -19.82 9.60
CA GLY A 336 13.19 -19.52 10.83
C GLY A 336 12.83 -18.03 10.85
N ASN A 337 13.11 -17.33 11.93
CA ASN A 337 12.99 -15.87 11.98
C ASN A 337 14.14 -15.20 11.18
N PRO A 338 13.86 -14.61 9.99
CA PRO A 338 14.88 -14.05 9.11
C PRO A 338 15.42 -12.70 9.58
N PHE A 339 14.81 -12.09 10.61
CA PHE A 339 15.30 -10.86 11.25
C PHE A 339 16.43 -11.10 12.23
N LYS A 340 16.66 -12.35 12.67
CA LYS A 340 17.72 -12.69 13.63
C LYS A 340 19.10 -12.64 12.99
N SER A 341 20.05 -11.98 13.64
CA SER A 341 21.44 -11.86 13.15
C SER A 341 22.43 -12.82 13.83
N ALA A 342 22.13 -13.28 15.05
CA ALA A 342 23.08 -14.08 15.84
C ALA A 342 23.25 -15.54 15.37
N PRO A 343 22.17 -16.30 15.04
CA PRO A 343 22.32 -17.71 14.65
C PRO A 343 23.17 -17.87 13.38
N GLN A 344 24.10 -18.84 13.36
CA GLN A 344 24.97 -19.09 12.21
C GLN A 344 24.20 -19.50 10.95
N ALA A 345 23.05 -20.15 11.13
CA ALA A 345 22.15 -20.55 10.06
C ALA A 345 21.17 -19.43 9.63
N SER A 346 21.24 -18.22 10.21
CA SER A 346 20.31 -17.13 9.89
C SER A 346 20.52 -16.55 8.49
N PHE A 347 19.46 -15.95 7.95
CA PHE A 347 19.50 -15.26 6.67
C PHE A 347 20.53 -14.11 6.65
N TYR A 348 20.63 -13.37 7.75
CA TYR A 348 21.63 -12.31 7.92
C TYR A 348 23.06 -12.83 7.79
N GLN A 349 23.41 -13.94 8.45
CA GLN A 349 24.76 -14.51 8.34
C GLN A 349 25.05 -15.01 6.93
N ARG A 350 24.03 -15.52 6.21
CA ARG A 350 24.16 -15.87 4.80
C ARG A 350 24.46 -14.64 3.93
N LEU A 351 23.71 -13.55 4.08
CA LEU A 351 23.96 -12.30 3.37
C LEU A 351 25.36 -11.76 3.67
N LYS A 352 25.76 -11.74 4.95
CA LYS A 352 27.07 -11.25 5.39
C LYS A 352 28.21 -12.05 4.78
N LYS A 353 28.11 -13.39 4.75
CA LYS A 353 29.09 -14.27 4.11
C LYS A 353 29.29 -13.95 2.62
N GLN A 354 28.23 -13.51 1.95
CA GLN A 354 28.26 -13.14 0.53
C GLN A 354 28.51 -11.65 0.27
N LYS A 355 28.81 -10.87 1.31
CA LYS A 355 29.02 -9.40 1.22
C LYS A 355 27.80 -8.66 0.66
N LEU A 356 26.59 -9.13 0.99
CA LEU A 356 25.31 -8.51 0.63
C LEU A 356 24.72 -7.68 1.77
N VAL A 357 25.50 -7.47 2.84
CA VAL A 357 25.23 -6.53 3.93
C VAL A 357 26.35 -5.51 3.93
N ASP A 358 26.01 -4.23 3.99
CA ASP A 358 26.98 -3.16 4.10
C ASP A 358 26.60 -2.25 5.27
N SER A 359 27.44 -2.24 6.30
CA SER A 359 27.26 -1.45 7.52
C SER A 359 27.70 0.02 7.36
N SER A 360 28.30 0.39 6.22
CA SER A 360 28.81 1.74 5.96
C SER A 360 27.78 2.67 5.34
N PHE A 361 26.69 2.15 4.78
CA PHE A 361 25.63 2.98 4.22
C PHE A 361 24.83 3.66 5.34
N VAL A 362 24.80 5.00 5.29
CA VAL A 362 23.93 5.82 6.11
C VAL A 362 22.48 5.52 5.72
N LYS A 363 21.61 5.38 6.73
CA LYS A 363 20.17 5.09 6.64
C LYS A 363 19.53 5.71 5.39
N ASN A 364 18.70 4.94 4.69
CA ASN A 364 17.71 5.41 3.69
C ASN A 364 18.19 5.89 2.29
N GLU A 365 19.46 5.85 1.88
CA GLU A 365 19.82 6.45 0.58
C GLU A 365 19.60 5.54 -0.65
N LEU A 366 19.91 4.25 -0.57
CA LEU A 366 19.91 3.38 -1.76
C LEU A 366 18.51 3.12 -2.36
N ASP A 367 17.57 2.67 -1.53
CA ASP A 367 16.21 2.33 -1.98
C ASP A 367 15.36 3.57 -2.30
N LYS A 368 15.82 4.78 -1.91
CA LYS A 368 15.16 6.05 -2.22
C LYS A 368 15.74 6.76 -3.44
N MET A 369 16.82 6.26 -4.03
CA MET A 369 17.39 6.87 -5.23
C MET A 369 16.41 6.78 -6.40
N ARG A 370 16.07 7.95 -6.96
CA ARG A 370 15.24 8.13 -8.14
C ARG A 370 16.07 8.76 -9.27
N LYS A 371 15.51 8.82 -10.50
CA LYS A 371 16.19 9.39 -11.68
C LYS A 371 16.62 10.84 -11.46
N ASP A 372 15.81 11.59 -10.72
CA ASP A 372 15.94 12.99 -10.33
C ASP A 372 16.92 13.21 -9.18
N THR A 373 17.13 12.23 -8.30
CA THR A 373 18.07 12.33 -7.17
C THR A 373 19.45 11.76 -7.49
N TYR A 374 19.62 11.09 -8.63
CA TYR A 374 20.89 10.49 -9.04
C TYR A 374 21.71 11.45 -9.89
N GLY A 375 22.73 12.07 -9.29
CA GLY A 375 23.69 12.93 -10.00
C GLY A 375 24.27 12.23 -11.24
N ASP A 376 24.30 12.95 -12.36
CA ASP A 376 24.77 12.47 -13.67
C ASP A 376 23.96 11.29 -14.28
N TYR A 377 22.70 11.05 -13.87
CA TYR A 377 21.86 9.96 -14.41
C TYR A 377 21.87 9.90 -15.95
N TYR A 378 21.53 11.00 -16.63
CA TYR A 378 21.48 11.03 -18.10
C TYR A 378 22.86 10.82 -18.76
N LYS A 379 23.92 11.28 -18.11
CA LYS A 379 25.29 11.09 -18.57
C LYS A 379 25.72 9.61 -18.46
N LYS A 380 25.37 8.94 -17.36
CA LYS A 380 25.59 7.50 -17.17
C LYS A 380 24.77 6.67 -18.16
N VAL A 381 23.51 7.02 -18.38
CA VAL A 381 22.67 6.41 -19.43
C VAL A 381 23.31 6.59 -20.81
N SER A 382 23.87 7.76 -21.11
CA SER A 382 24.60 7.99 -22.36
C SER A 382 25.82 7.05 -22.52
N TYR A 383 26.61 6.84 -21.46
CA TYR A 383 27.72 5.90 -21.50
C TYR A 383 27.26 4.45 -21.72
N ILE A 384 26.19 4.03 -21.05
CA ILE A 384 25.58 2.71 -21.23
C ILE A 384 25.08 2.54 -22.68
N ASN A 385 24.40 3.54 -23.23
CA ASN A 385 23.90 3.52 -24.61
C ASN A 385 25.05 3.43 -25.62
N LYS A 386 26.13 4.17 -25.42
CA LYS A 386 27.34 4.08 -26.28
C LYS A 386 27.98 2.70 -26.19
N PHE A 387 28.07 2.12 -25.00
CA PHE A 387 28.57 0.77 -24.81
C PHE A 387 27.72 -0.26 -25.56
N PHE A 388 26.39 -0.24 -25.37
CA PHE A 388 25.50 -1.20 -26.04
C PHE A 388 25.39 -0.98 -27.55
N PHE A 389 25.63 0.25 -28.04
CA PHE A 389 25.79 0.50 -29.47
C PHE A 389 27.00 -0.25 -30.06
N ILE A 390 28.13 -0.25 -29.35
CA ILE A 390 29.33 -1.01 -29.74
C ILE A 390 29.05 -2.51 -29.66
N VAL A 391 28.43 -2.99 -28.57
CA VAL A 391 28.05 -4.42 -28.42
C VAL A 391 27.17 -4.88 -29.57
N ASN A 392 26.18 -4.08 -29.99
CA ASN A 392 25.33 -4.39 -31.14
C ASN A 392 26.13 -4.50 -32.45
N ARG A 393 27.12 -3.63 -32.68
CA ARG A 393 27.99 -3.72 -33.88
C ARG A 393 28.86 -4.97 -33.89
N LEU A 394 29.34 -5.41 -32.73
CA LEU A 394 30.20 -6.60 -32.62
C LEU A 394 29.41 -7.91 -32.71
N LEU A 395 28.25 -8.00 -32.04
CA LEU A 395 27.43 -9.20 -32.02
C LEU A 395 26.54 -9.34 -33.27
N GLY A 396 26.22 -8.22 -33.92
CA GLY A 396 25.18 -8.11 -34.92
C GLY A 396 23.77 -8.06 -34.31
N PHE A 397 22.84 -7.43 -35.04
CA PHE A 397 21.48 -7.12 -34.59
C PHE A 397 20.72 -8.33 -34.00
N LYS A 398 20.75 -9.49 -34.67
CA LYS A 398 20.01 -10.68 -34.23
C LYS A 398 20.44 -11.15 -32.84
N LYS A 399 21.76 -11.25 -32.59
CA LYS A 399 22.30 -11.68 -31.29
C LYS A 399 22.08 -10.61 -30.21
N TYR A 400 22.23 -9.33 -30.57
CA TYR A 400 21.94 -8.22 -29.67
C TYR A 400 20.47 -8.21 -29.23
N TYR A 401 19.52 -8.44 -30.15
CA TYR A 401 18.10 -8.50 -29.82
C TYR A 401 17.78 -9.64 -28.84
N ILE A 402 18.39 -10.82 -29.02
CA ILE A 402 18.27 -11.94 -28.06
C ILE A 402 18.86 -11.55 -26.70
N LEU A 403 20.02 -10.91 -26.68
CA LEU A 403 20.66 -10.41 -25.45
C LEU A 403 19.78 -9.37 -24.73
N ALA A 404 19.16 -8.45 -25.46
CA ALA A 404 18.23 -7.47 -24.90
C ALA A 404 17.01 -8.16 -24.27
N LYS A 405 16.42 -9.17 -24.95
CA LYS A 405 15.32 -9.97 -24.39
C LYS A 405 15.73 -10.72 -23.13
N PHE A 406 16.95 -11.25 -23.10
CA PHE A 406 17.50 -11.91 -21.93
C PHE A 406 17.62 -10.94 -20.73
N PHE A 407 18.14 -9.73 -20.95
CA PHE A 407 18.32 -8.74 -19.90
C PHE A 407 17.02 -8.28 -19.23
N ILE A 408 15.90 -8.22 -19.95
CA ILE A 408 14.58 -7.87 -19.39
C ILE A 408 14.24 -8.79 -18.21
N LYS A 409 14.53 -10.09 -18.31
CA LYS A 409 14.27 -11.06 -17.25
C LYS A 409 15.44 -11.16 -16.27
N TYR A 410 16.67 -11.13 -16.78
CA TYR A 410 17.86 -11.39 -15.97
C TYR A 410 18.00 -10.41 -14.81
N PHE A 411 17.82 -9.10 -15.05
CA PHE A 411 18.04 -8.07 -14.02
C PHE A 411 16.96 -7.98 -12.93
N ARG A 412 16.03 -8.93 -12.87
CA ARG A 412 15.10 -9.02 -11.73
C ARG A 412 15.87 -9.34 -10.44
N PRO A 413 15.57 -8.67 -9.31
CA PRO A 413 16.21 -8.95 -8.02
C PRO A 413 16.16 -10.42 -7.61
N GLU A 414 15.02 -11.08 -7.82
CA GLU A 414 14.84 -12.52 -7.55
C GLU A 414 15.77 -13.38 -8.42
N ASN A 415 16.07 -12.94 -9.63
CA ASN A 415 17.01 -13.60 -10.55
C ASN A 415 18.48 -13.30 -10.23
N GLN A 416 18.76 -12.62 -9.12
CA GLN A 416 20.11 -12.45 -8.58
C GLN A 416 20.36 -13.40 -7.40
N TYR A 417 19.52 -14.42 -7.19
CA TYR A 417 19.65 -15.37 -6.07
C TYR A 417 20.96 -16.17 -6.07
N PHE A 418 21.62 -16.31 -7.22
CA PHE A 418 22.96 -16.90 -7.29
C PHE A 418 24.00 -16.16 -6.43
N LEU A 419 23.78 -14.88 -6.10
CA LEU A 419 24.60 -14.12 -5.15
C LEU A 419 24.51 -14.70 -3.74
N LEU A 420 23.35 -15.26 -3.37
CA LEU A 420 23.17 -15.98 -2.12
C LEU A 420 23.63 -17.42 -2.24
N ASP A 421 23.25 -18.14 -3.29
CA ASP A 421 23.62 -19.55 -3.51
C ASP A 421 24.10 -19.83 -4.93
N LYS A 422 25.40 -20.15 -5.05
CA LYS A 422 26.05 -20.47 -6.33
C LYS A 422 25.46 -21.71 -7.01
N SER A 423 24.73 -22.57 -6.29
CA SER A 423 24.05 -23.70 -6.91
C SER A 423 22.89 -23.28 -7.84
N ASP A 424 22.36 -22.06 -7.66
CA ASP A 424 21.22 -21.53 -8.42
C ASP A 424 21.60 -20.96 -9.80
N VAL A 425 22.91 -20.90 -10.12
CA VAL A 425 23.45 -20.30 -11.36
C VAL A 425 22.83 -20.87 -12.64
N SER A 426 22.38 -22.13 -12.62
CA SER A 426 21.74 -22.79 -13.78
C SER A 426 20.20 -22.83 -13.74
N LYS A 427 19.59 -22.46 -12.61
CA LYS A 427 18.13 -22.46 -12.39
C LYS A 427 17.51 -21.07 -12.52
N THR A 428 18.37 -20.06 -12.72
CA THR A 428 17.96 -18.67 -12.77
C THR A 428 17.71 -18.28 -14.23
N LEU A 429 16.47 -18.51 -14.71
CA LEU A 429 15.75 -17.75 -15.75
C LEU A 429 14.36 -18.33 -16.05
#